data_AF-A0A348UT88-F1
#
_entry.id   AF-A0A348UT88-F1
#
_cell.length_a   1.000
_cell.length_b   1.000
_cell.length_c   1.000
_cell.angle_alpha   90.00
_cell.angle_beta   90.00
_cell.angle_gamma   90.00
#
_symmetry.space_group_name_H-M   'P 1'
#
loop_
_entity.id
_entity.type
_entity.pdbx_description
1 polymer ?
#
loop_
_entity_poly.entity_id
_entity_poly.type
_entity_poly.pdbx_seq_one_letter_code
_entity_poly.pdbx_strand_id
1 'polypeptide(L)'
;MKWLQFFTPAKSMDTAQAKAFISTQPSEKTTILDVRQPSEYETSHIPGAVLIPLSELSDRLEELDPDKSTLVYCAIGGRSRVAAQILAGKGFKKVINVSGGIKAWDSEIAVGPQDLGLDLFSGKEEPAEVLKVAYSLEQGLREFYLTLGEQTTNKKVKDLFAKLSEIELNHQKSIFQAYLDIGGENVKMSQKDFEAMVEVKSLEGGLSTEQYLELFSPDLDKETDVISLAMSIEAQALDLYQRVTVRIDNPDSRQIVQNIANEEKAHIESLGKLMDTLKGTN
;
A
#
# COMPACT_ATOMS: atom_id res chain seq x y z
N MET A 1 40.91 5.37 -1.64
CA MET A 1 39.63 5.69 -2.31
C MET A 1 39.42 4.72 -3.46
N LYS A 2 38.29 3.99 -3.50
CA LYS A 2 37.98 3.01 -4.57
C LYS A 2 37.30 3.72 -5.75
N TRP A 3 38.05 4.46 -6.56
CA TRP A 3 37.54 5.22 -7.71
C TRP A 3 36.78 4.36 -8.74
N LEU A 4 37.06 3.05 -8.78
CA LEU A 4 36.37 2.07 -9.63
C LEU A 4 34.87 1.90 -9.29
N GLN A 5 34.44 2.25 -8.06
CA GLN A 5 33.03 2.09 -7.64
C GLN A 5 32.07 3.08 -8.32
N PHE A 6 32.56 4.22 -8.83
CA PHE A 6 31.75 5.17 -9.62
C PHE A 6 31.41 4.65 -11.02
N PHE A 7 32.14 3.65 -11.50
CA PHE A 7 31.92 3.02 -12.80
C PHE A 7 31.19 1.69 -12.71
N THR A 8 30.78 1.24 -11.50
CA THR A 8 29.96 0.05 -11.36
C THR A 8 28.66 0.26 -12.13
N PRO A 9 28.38 -0.52 -13.19
CA PRO A 9 27.14 -0.40 -13.93
C PRO A 9 25.99 -0.79 -12.99
N ALA A 10 25.13 0.17 -12.66
CA ALA A 10 23.88 -0.13 -11.98
C ALA A 10 22.91 -0.73 -12.99
N LYS A 11 22.39 -1.93 -12.71
CA LYS A 11 21.32 -2.52 -13.52
C LYS A 11 20.15 -1.53 -13.54
N SER A 12 19.52 -1.36 -14.69
CA SER A 12 18.30 -0.54 -14.82
C SER A 12 17.16 -1.37 -15.38
N MET A 13 15.94 -1.01 -14.99
CA MET A 13 14.68 -1.50 -15.53
C MET A 13 13.82 -0.30 -15.91
N ASP A 14 12.98 -0.43 -16.94
CA ASP A 14 11.87 0.51 -17.14
C ASP A 14 10.75 0.27 -16.11
N THR A 15 9.74 1.11 -16.11
CA THR A 15 8.64 1.04 -15.12
C THR A 15 7.78 -0.20 -15.30
N ALA A 16 7.59 -0.70 -16.52
CA ALA A 16 6.86 -1.94 -16.79
C ALA A 16 7.61 -3.17 -16.23
N GLN A 17 8.92 -3.24 -16.44
CA GLN A 17 9.79 -4.26 -15.87
C GLN A 17 9.84 -4.18 -14.35
N ALA A 18 9.91 -2.96 -13.79
CA ALA A 18 9.89 -2.76 -12.34
C ALA A 18 8.56 -3.19 -11.72
N LYS A 19 7.42 -2.87 -12.35
CA LYS A 19 6.09 -3.35 -11.94
C LYS A 19 6.03 -4.88 -11.94
N ALA A 20 6.44 -5.53 -13.03
CA ALA A 20 6.49 -6.99 -13.10
C ALA A 20 7.42 -7.60 -12.04
N PHE A 21 8.56 -6.95 -11.75
CA PHE A 21 9.47 -7.37 -10.70
C PHE A 21 8.81 -7.31 -9.32
N ILE A 22 8.17 -6.19 -8.99
CA ILE A 22 7.45 -6.01 -7.72
C ILE A 22 6.31 -7.02 -7.61
N SER A 23 5.59 -7.28 -8.71
CA SER A 23 4.46 -8.20 -8.68
C SER A 23 4.83 -9.66 -8.48
N THR A 24 6.04 -10.07 -8.87
CA THR A 24 6.49 -11.48 -8.85
C THR A 24 7.37 -11.82 -7.66
N GLN A 25 7.91 -10.81 -6.98
CA GLN A 25 8.82 -11.00 -5.86
C GLN A 25 8.08 -10.84 -4.53
N PRO A 26 8.39 -11.67 -3.51
CA PRO A 26 7.93 -11.40 -2.16
C PRO A 26 8.39 -10.01 -1.73
N SER A 27 7.47 -9.20 -1.21
CA SER A 27 7.71 -7.89 -0.60
C SER A 27 8.83 -7.95 0.44
N GLU A 28 8.89 -9.00 1.26
CA GLU A 28 9.95 -9.16 2.26
C GLU A 28 11.36 -9.23 1.66
N LYS A 29 11.49 -9.62 0.39
CA LYS A 29 12.76 -9.75 -0.34
C LYS A 29 13.09 -8.56 -1.22
N THR A 30 12.23 -7.54 -1.22
CA THR A 30 12.33 -6.39 -2.12
C THR A 30 12.15 -5.09 -1.35
N THR A 31 13.08 -4.17 -1.50
CA THR A 31 12.93 -2.80 -1.01
C THR A 31 12.68 -1.88 -2.19
N ILE A 32 11.58 -1.13 -2.15
CA ILE A 32 11.32 -0.03 -3.06
C ILE A 32 11.84 1.23 -2.36
N LEU A 33 12.85 1.88 -2.94
CA LEU A 33 13.55 3.02 -2.35
C LEU A 33 13.26 4.28 -3.16
N ASP A 34 12.58 5.23 -2.54
CA ASP A 34 12.41 6.57 -3.07
C ASP A 34 13.54 7.48 -2.57
N VAL A 35 14.32 8.03 -3.51
CA VAL A 35 15.42 8.97 -3.19
C VAL A 35 15.09 10.43 -3.48
N ARG A 36 13.80 10.75 -3.62
CA ARG A 36 13.28 12.11 -3.79
C ARG A 36 13.26 12.88 -2.47
N GLN A 37 12.79 14.14 -2.53
CA GLN A 37 12.55 14.96 -1.34
C GLN A 37 11.20 14.57 -0.67
N PRO A 38 11.04 14.79 0.65
CA PRO A 38 9.79 14.47 1.36
C PRO A 38 8.52 15.02 0.71
N SER A 39 8.54 16.28 0.29
CA SER A 39 7.38 16.90 -0.38
C SER A 39 7.00 16.21 -1.71
N GLU A 40 7.97 15.64 -2.43
CA GLU A 40 7.70 14.89 -3.66
C GLU A 40 7.06 13.53 -3.35
N TYR A 41 7.49 12.89 -2.25
CA TYR A 41 6.93 11.62 -1.77
C TYR A 41 5.49 11.82 -1.28
N GLU A 42 5.26 12.89 -0.50
CA GLU A 42 3.94 13.25 0.04
C GLU A 42 2.91 13.51 -1.06
N THR A 43 3.32 14.06 -2.19
CA THR A 43 2.42 14.29 -3.33
C THR A 43 1.97 12.99 -3.98
N SER A 44 2.88 12.01 -4.08
CA SER A 44 2.62 10.68 -4.65
C SER A 44 3.87 9.81 -4.48
N HIS A 45 3.71 8.54 -4.17
CA HIS A 45 4.80 7.55 -4.12
C HIS A 45 4.30 6.16 -4.53
N ILE A 46 5.23 5.28 -4.90
CA ILE A 46 4.91 3.86 -5.13
C ILE A 46 4.57 3.23 -3.76
N PRO A 47 3.46 2.47 -3.62
CA PRO A 47 3.10 1.82 -2.37
C PRO A 47 4.26 1.02 -1.75
N GLY A 48 4.44 1.16 -0.43
CA GLY A 48 5.49 0.50 0.34
C GLY A 48 6.90 1.04 0.10
N ALA A 49 7.02 2.17 -0.62
CA ALA A 49 8.32 2.81 -0.81
C ALA A 49 8.88 3.33 0.50
N VAL A 50 10.15 3.03 0.77
CA VAL A 50 10.92 3.66 1.84
C VAL A 50 11.50 4.96 1.30
N LEU A 51 11.24 6.08 1.98
CA LEU A 51 11.82 7.38 1.63
C LEU A 51 13.18 7.56 2.31
N ILE A 52 14.24 7.67 1.50
CA ILE A 52 15.56 8.12 1.94
C ILE A 52 16.12 9.06 0.88
N PRO A 53 16.02 10.39 1.07
CA PRO A 53 16.51 11.37 0.11
C PRO A 53 17.96 11.09 -0.29
N LEU A 54 18.30 11.28 -1.58
CA LEU A 54 19.66 11.00 -2.08
C LEU A 54 20.77 11.66 -1.26
N SER A 55 20.53 12.86 -0.73
CA SER A 55 21.46 13.61 0.12
C SER A 55 21.74 12.95 1.47
N GLU A 56 20.80 12.17 1.99
CA GLU A 56 20.88 11.49 3.29
C GLU A 56 21.27 10.01 3.15
N LEU A 57 21.19 9.46 1.94
CA LEU A 57 21.34 8.03 1.68
C LEU A 57 22.61 7.42 2.26
N SER A 58 23.74 8.15 2.22
CA SER A 58 25.01 7.63 2.72
C SER A 58 25.04 7.47 4.24
N ASP A 59 24.27 8.28 4.96
CA ASP A 59 24.20 8.30 6.42
C ASP A 59 23.11 7.34 6.95
N ARG A 60 22.16 6.96 6.09
CA ARG A 60 20.99 6.12 6.40
C ARG A 60 21.07 4.72 5.78
N LEU A 61 22.26 4.27 5.38
CA LEU A 61 22.45 2.95 4.76
C LEU A 61 22.00 1.78 5.65
N GLU A 62 22.10 1.94 6.97
CA GLU A 62 21.76 0.90 7.96
C GLU A 62 20.25 0.63 8.04
N GLU A 63 19.41 1.52 7.50
CA GLU A 63 17.95 1.32 7.40
C GLU A 63 17.57 0.37 6.27
N LEU A 64 18.53 0.00 5.40
CA LEU A 64 18.31 -0.85 4.24
C LEU A 64 19.04 -2.18 4.42
N ASP A 65 18.37 -3.27 4.07
CA ASP A 65 18.97 -4.61 4.07
C ASP A 65 19.78 -4.83 2.76
N PRO A 66 21.12 -5.00 2.83
CA PRO A 66 21.96 -5.19 1.66
C PRO A 66 21.75 -6.52 0.94
N ASP A 67 21.02 -7.46 1.55
CA ASP A 67 20.73 -8.77 0.99
C ASP A 67 19.41 -8.82 0.21
N LYS A 68 18.54 -7.82 0.39
CA LYS A 68 17.31 -7.66 -0.40
C LYS A 68 17.60 -7.11 -1.80
N SER A 69 16.65 -7.31 -2.71
CA SER A 69 16.66 -6.59 -3.99
C SER A 69 16.20 -5.15 -3.74
N THR A 70 17.02 -4.15 -4.05
CA THR A 70 16.65 -2.74 -3.88
C THR A 70 16.31 -2.12 -5.23
N LEU A 71 15.04 -1.79 -5.45
CA LEU A 71 14.57 -0.99 -6.58
C LEU A 71 14.61 0.47 -6.18
N VAL A 72 15.47 1.25 -6.82
CA VAL A 72 15.66 2.67 -6.50
C VAL A 72 15.01 3.51 -7.57
N TYR A 73 14.14 4.44 -7.18
CA TYR A 73 13.50 5.36 -8.10
C TYR A 73 13.60 6.81 -7.63
N CYS A 74 13.40 7.72 -8.57
CA CYS A 74 13.22 9.13 -8.28
C CYS A 74 12.19 9.71 -9.26
N ALA A 75 12.17 11.03 -9.48
CA ALA A 75 11.22 11.63 -10.41
C ALA A 75 11.32 11.07 -11.84
N ILE A 76 12.52 11.02 -12.41
CA ILE A 76 12.76 10.67 -13.84
C ILE A 76 13.91 9.68 -14.08
N GLY A 77 14.53 9.14 -13.03
CA GLY A 77 15.63 8.17 -13.11
C GLY A 77 17.06 8.72 -12.87
N GLY A 78 17.25 10.04 -12.82
CA GLY A 78 18.58 10.65 -12.64
C GLY A 78 19.19 10.44 -11.26
N ARG A 79 18.51 10.88 -10.19
CA ARG A 79 18.96 10.73 -8.79
C ARG A 79 19.07 9.26 -8.38
N SER A 80 18.11 8.44 -8.80
CA SER A 80 18.08 7.01 -8.51
C SER A 80 19.23 6.24 -9.14
N ARG A 81 19.71 6.66 -10.31
CA ARG A 81 20.93 6.08 -10.90
C ARG A 81 22.15 6.33 -10.02
N VAL A 82 22.30 7.55 -9.48
CA VAL A 82 23.38 7.90 -8.55
C VAL A 82 23.26 7.10 -7.25
N ALA A 83 22.06 7.05 -6.66
CA ALA A 83 21.79 6.24 -5.48
C ALA A 83 22.11 4.75 -5.70
N ALA A 84 21.74 4.20 -6.85
CA ALA A 84 22.02 2.81 -7.17
C ALA A 84 23.52 2.51 -7.24
N GLN A 85 24.32 3.44 -7.76
CA GLN A 85 25.78 3.34 -7.76
C GLN A 85 26.38 3.43 -6.35
N ILE A 86 25.85 4.33 -5.50
CA ILE A 86 26.26 4.44 -4.10
C ILE A 86 26.01 3.11 -3.38
N LEU A 87 24.79 2.57 -3.44
CA LEU A 87 24.42 1.31 -2.80
C LEU A 87 25.27 0.13 -3.30
N ALA A 88 25.46 0.00 -4.61
CA ALA A 88 26.33 -1.03 -5.19
C ALA A 88 27.79 -0.88 -4.69
N GLY A 89 28.31 0.35 -4.60
CA GLY A 89 29.62 0.64 -4.03
C GLY A 89 29.73 0.31 -2.53
N LYS A 90 28.61 0.28 -1.81
CA LYS A 90 28.52 -0.05 -0.38
C LYS A 90 28.22 -1.52 -0.10
N GLY A 91 28.15 -2.36 -1.14
CA GLY A 91 28.06 -3.82 -1.01
C GLY A 91 26.65 -4.39 -1.07
N PHE A 92 25.64 -3.59 -1.43
CA PHE A 92 24.29 -4.08 -1.69
C PHE A 92 24.32 -5.07 -2.86
N LYS A 93 23.80 -6.28 -2.65
CA LYS A 93 23.98 -7.41 -3.58
C LYS A 93 23.21 -7.23 -4.88
N LYS A 94 22.03 -6.61 -4.83
CA LYS A 94 21.14 -6.46 -6.00
C LYS A 94 20.42 -5.12 -5.99
N VAL A 95 21.00 -4.15 -6.67
CA VAL A 95 20.46 -2.80 -6.80
C VAL A 95 20.01 -2.55 -8.24
N ILE A 96 18.79 -2.03 -8.41
CA ILE A 96 18.16 -1.80 -9.71
C ILE A 96 17.64 -0.37 -9.74
N ASN A 97 18.11 0.44 -10.69
CA ASN A 97 17.54 1.75 -10.95
C ASN A 97 16.25 1.61 -11.79
N VAL A 98 15.18 2.25 -11.35
CA VAL A 98 13.94 2.38 -12.13
C VAL A 98 14.06 3.59 -13.05
N SER A 99 14.35 3.32 -14.32
CA SER A 99 14.44 4.34 -15.37
C SER A 99 13.06 4.91 -15.70
N GLY A 100 13.00 6.21 -16.02
CA GLY A 100 11.73 6.94 -16.15
C GLY A 100 11.16 7.41 -14.81
N GLY A 101 11.56 6.78 -13.69
CA GLY A 101 11.13 7.17 -12.35
C GLY A 101 9.62 7.10 -12.16
N ILE A 102 9.11 7.76 -11.12
CA ILE A 102 7.66 7.78 -10.84
C ILE A 102 6.86 8.52 -11.92
N LYS A 103 7.48 9.43 -12.69
CA LYS A 103 6.77 10.10 -13.80
C LYS A 103 6.39 9.17 -14.95
N ALA A 104 7.07 8.03 -15.08
CA ALA A 104 6.74 6.99 -16.04
C ALA A 104 6.01 5.81 -15.39
N TRP A 105 5.67 5.91 -14.10
CA TRP A 105 4.99 4.87 -13.35
C TRP A 105 3.50 4.89 -13.68
N ASP A 106 3.04 3.86 -14.37
CA ASP A 106 1.65 3.70 -14.81
C ASP A 106 1.01 2.57 -14.00
N SER A 107 0.94 2.79 -12.70
CA SER A 107 0.29 1.92 -11.73
C SER A 107 -0.03 2.73 -10.49
N GLU A 108 -0.49 2.02 -9.47
CA GLU A 108 -1.01 2.60 -8.26
C GLU A 108 0.05 3.42 -7.54
N ILE A 109 -0.43 4.52 -6.98
CA ILE A 109 0.33 5.43 -6.15
C ILE A 109 -0.40 5.61 -4.83
N ALA A 110 0.37 5.82 -3.77
CA ALA A 110 -0.12 6.30 -2.50
C ALA A 110 0.30 7.76 -2.31
N VAL A 111 -0.34 8.45 -1.37
CA VAL A 111 -0.12 9.86 -1.06
C VAL A 111 0.13 10.06 0.43
N GLY A 112 0.59 11.26 0.80
CA GLY A 112 0.83 11.64 2.18
C GLY A 112 2.21 11.27 2.71
N PRO A 113 2.50 11.67 3.97
CA PRO A 113 3.81 11.51 4.56
C PRO A 113 4.11 10.03 4.89
N GLN A 114 5.39 9.71 5.05
CA GLN A 114 5.85 8.33 5.29
C GLN A 114 5.28 7.73 6.58
N ASP A 115 4.85 8.55 7.54
CA ASP A 115 4.27 8.14 8.81
C ASP A 115 2.74 8.08 8.83
N LEU A 116 2.06 8.43 7.73
CA LEU A 116 0.59 8.41 7.63
C LEU A 116 0.01 7.04 8.03
N GLY A 117 -0.90 7.05 9.01
CA GLY A 117 -1.61 5.87 9.50
C GLY A 117 -0.76 4.91 10.36
N LEU A 118 0.54 5.19 10.55
CA LEU A 118 1.40 4.32 11.35
C LEU A 118 1.17 4.49 12.85
N ASP A 119 0.47 5.54 13.28
CA ASP A 119 0.01 5.72 14.65
C ASP A 119 -1.03 4.68 15.07
N LEU A 120 -1.67 3.99 14.11
CA LEU A 120 -2.56 2.86 14.34
C LEU A 120 -1.79 1.59 14.78
N PHE A 121 -0.46 1.56 14.59
CA PHE A 121 0.41 0.43 14.90
C PHE A 121 1.62 0.88 15.73
N SER A 122 1.69 0.39 16.97
CA SER A 122 2.85 0.55 17.86
C SER A 122 4.09 -0.26 17.43
N GLY A 123 3.92 -1.26 16.56
CA GLY A 123 4.97 -2.20 16.11
C GLY A 123 5.15 -3.42 17.02
N LYS A 124 4.45 -3.46 18.16
CA LYS A 124 4.53 -4.51 19.18
C LYS A 124 3.28 -5.38 19.23
N GLU A 125 2.40 -5.25 18.25
CA GLU A 125 1.12 -5.94 18.20
C GLU A 125 1.32 -7.45 18.19
N GLU A 126 0.56 -8.13 19.04
CA GLU A 126 0.31 -9.56 18.88
C GLU A 126 -0.67 -9.79 17.72
N PRO A 127 -0.70 -11.01 17.13
CA PRO A 127 -1.57 -11.33 15.98
C PRO A 127 -3.03 -10.87 16.13
N ALA A 128 -3.59 -11.01 17.34
CA ALA A 128 -4.95 -10.61 17.65
C ALA A 128 -5.19 -9.10 17.59
N GLU A 129 -4.18 -8.28 17.90
CA GLU A 129 -4.27 -6.82 17.87
C GLU A 129 -4.20 -6.31 16.43
N VAL A 130 -3.32 -6.89 15.60
CA VAL A 130 -3.26 -6.61 14.16
C VAL A 130 -4.62 -6.83 13.50
N LEU A 131 -5.24 -8.00 13.75
CA LEU A 131 -6.52 -8.36 13.14
C LEU A 131 -7.66 -7.44 13.58
N LYS A 132 -7.64 -6.94 14.83
CA LYS A 132 -8.62 -5.94 15.30
C LYS A 132 -8.47 -4.61 14.57
N VAL A 133 -7.24 -4.14 14.38
CA VAL A 133 -6.99 -2.89 13.65
C VAL A 133 -7.42 -3.04 12.20
N ALA A 134 -7.02 -4.12 11.53
CA ALA A 134 -7.41 -4.39 10.14
C ALA A 134 -8.93 -4.45 9.98
N TYR A 135 -9.64 -5.19 10.86
CA TYR A 135 -11.10 -5.24 10.84
C TYR A 135 -11.74 -3.84 11.02
N SER A 136 -11.15 -2.98 11.86
CA SER A 136 -11.65 -1.61 12.04
C SER A 136 -11.61 -0.80 10.76
N LEU A 137 -10.50 -0.90 10.03
CA LEU A 137 -10.27 -0.15 8.80
C LEU A 137 -11.25 -0.58 7.70
N GLU A 138 -11.44 -1.90 7.57
CA GLU A 138 -12.41 -2.54 6.68
C GLU A 138 -13.85 -2.14 7.03
N GLN A 139 -14.16 -2.05 8.32
CA GLN A 139 -15.45 -1.54 8.78
C GLN A 139 -15.66 -0.08 8.40
N GLY A 140 -14.65 0.76 8.62
CA GLY A 140 -14.69 2.16 8.21
C GLY A 140 -14.94 2.29 6.71
N LEU A 141 -14.21 1.54 5.88
CA LEU A 141 -14.35 1.57 4.43
C LEU A 141 -15.73 1.09 3.96
N ARG A 142 -16.24 0.03 4.58
CA ARG A 142 -17.61 -0.45 4.33
C ARG A 142 -18.67 0.62 4.65
N GLU A 143 -18.57 1.26 5.81
CA GLU A 143 -19.49 2.32 6.25
C GLU A 143 -19.42 3.54 5.32
N PHE A 144 -18.22 3.86 4.83
CA PHE A 144 -18.00 4.89 3.81
C PHE A 144 -18.77 4.57 2.52
N TYR A 145 -18.64 3.37 1.95
CA TYR A 145 -19.35 3.02 0.73
C TYR A 145 -20.87 3.01 0.91
N LEU A 146 -21.38 2.51 2.04
CA LEU A 146 -22.81 2.56 2.35
C LEU A 146 -23.31 4.01 2.41
N THR A 147 -22.56 4.88 3.08
CA THR A 147 -22.90 6.29 3.23
C THR A 147 -22.94 7.02 1.89
N LEU A 148 -21.94 6.83 1.03
CA LEU A 148 -21.93 7.45 -0.31
C LEU A 148 -23.02 6.88 -1.23
N GLY A 149 -23.32 5.58 -1.12
CA GLY A 149 -24.41 4.93 -1.85
C GLY A 149 -25.80 5.47 -1.52
N GLU A 150 -26.00 6.04 -0.32
CA GLU A 150 -27.24 6.71 0.07
C GLU A 150 -27.37 8.13 -0.52
N GLN A 151 -26.25 8.78 -0.85
CA GLN A 151 -26.21 10.16 -1.33
C GLN A 151 -26.46 10.29 -2.84
N THR A 152 -26.14 9.26 -3.63
CA THR A 152 -26.37 9.26 -5.07
C THR A 152 -27.82 8.92 -5.44
N THR A 153 -28.32 9.55 -6.50
CA THR A 153 -29.60 9.18 -7.13
C THR A 153 -29.42 8.29 -8.36
N ASN A 154 -28.18 8.12 -8.83
CA ASN A 154 -27.85 7.25 -9.95
C ASN A 154 -27.90 5.79 -9.53
N LYS A 155 -28.88 5.04 -10.05
CA LYS A 155 -29.06 3.62 -9.71
C LYS A 155 -27.81 2.77 -9.96
N LYS A 156 -27.08 2.99 -11.06
CA LYS A 156 -25.89 2.19 -11.36
C LYS A 156 -24.78 2.42 -10.35
N VAL A 157 -24.57 3.67 -9.96
CA VAL A 157 -23.57 4.02 -8.96
C VAL A 157 -23.98 3.54 -7.57
N LYS A 158 -25.26 3.61 -7.23
CA LYS A 158 -25.80 3.02 -6.01
C LYS A 158 -25.56 1.51 -5.95
N ASP A 159 -25.83 0.80 -7.05
CA ASP A 159 -25.57 -0.64 -7.16
C ASP A 159 -24.07 -0.96 -7.08
N LEU A 160 -23.20 -0.07 -7.58
CA LEU A 160 -21.74 -0.19 -7.47
C LEU A 160 -21.26 -0.01 -6.02
N PHE A 161 -21.71 1.02 -5.30
CA PHE A 161 -21.39 1.20 -3.88
C PHE A 161 -21.85 0.01 -3.02
N ALA A 162 -23.03 -0.55 -3.32
CA ALA A 162 -23.51 -1.74 -2.64
C ALA A 162 -22.56 -2.94 -2.85
N LYS A 163 -22.05 -3.14 -4.08
CA LYS A 163 -21.06 -4.19 -4.38
C LYS A 163 -19.74 -3.97 -3.65
N LEU A 164 -19.21 -2.74 -3.64
CA LEU A 164 -17.99 -2.41 -2.91
C LEU A 164 -18.16 -2.69 -1.41
N SER A 165 -19.29 -2.29 -0.82
CA SER A 165 -19.59 -2.59 0.59
C SER A 165 -19.74 -4.10 0.90
N GLU A 166 -20.10 -4.92 -0.09
CA GLU A 166 -20.19 -6.38 0.05
C GLU A 166 -18.80 -7.03 -0.01
N ILE A 167 -17.87 -6.46 -0.80
CA ILE A 167 -16.47 -6.87 -0.85
C ILE A 167 -15.85 -6.70 0.53
N GLU A 168 -15.95 -5.51 1.14
CA GLU A 168 -15.39 -5.27 2.48
C GLU A 168 -16.03 -6.14 3.56
N LEU A 169 -17.34 -6.42 3.45
CA LEU A 169 -17.99 -7.35 4.38
C LEU A 169 -17.40 -8.77 4.30
N ASN A 170 -16.89 -9.18 3.15
CA ASN A 170 -16.23 -10.47 3.02
C ASN A 170 -14.81 -10.44 3.60
N HIS A 171 -14.07 -9.34 3.49
CA HIS A 171 -12.78 -9.20 4.16
C HIS A 171 -12.93 -9.21 5.67
N GLN A 172 -13.91 -8.48 6.20
CA GLN A 172 -14.27 -8.52 7.62
C GLN A 172 -14.49 -9.96 8.10
N LYS A 173 -15.22 -10.78 7.35
CA LYS A 173 -15.43 -12.20 7.69
C LYS A 173 -14.13 -13.00 7.63
N SER A 174 -13.28 -12.78 6.64
CA SER A 174 -11.98 -13.43 6.52
C SER A 174 -11.04 -13.07 7.68
N ILE A 175 -10.94 -11.80 8.03
CA ILE A 175 -10.14 -11.29 9.16
C ILE A 175 -10.69 -11.84 10.48
N PHE A 176 -12.00 -11.84 10.66
CA PHE A 176 -12.64 -12.42 11.84
C PHE A 176 -12.38 -13.93 11.95
N GLN A 177 -12.42 -14.66 10.83
CA GLN A 177 -12.07 -16.07 10.82
C GLN A 177 -10.60 -16.29 11.20
N ALA A 178 -9.68 -15.50 10.64
CA ALA A 178 -8.27 -15.52 11.04
C ALA A 178 -8.09 -15.24 12.55
N TYR A 179 -8.91 -14.34 13.11
CA TYR A 179 -8.91 -14.08 14.56
C TYR A 179 -9.35 -15.29 15.37
N LEU A 180 -10.41 -16.00 14.94
CA LEU A 180 -10.85 -17.22 15.60
C LEU A 180 -9.77 -18.31 15.52
N ASP A 181 -9.12 -18.45 14.37
CA ASP A 181 -8.12 -19.47 14.12
C ASP A 181 -6.89 -19.31 15.03
N ILE A 182 -6.42 -18.07 15.28
CA ILE A 182 -5.32 -17.83 16.23
C ILE A 182 -5.71 -18.09 17.69
N GLY A 183 -7.00 -17.97 18.04
CA GLY A 183 -7.51 -18.22 19.37
C GLY A 183 -7.75 -19.71 19.68
N GLY A 184 -7.78 -20.55 18.65
CA GLY A 184 -8.02 -22.00 18.73
C GLY A 184 -9.49 -22.38 18.95
N GLU A 185 -9.76 -23.70 18.98
CA GLU A 185 -11.12 -24.30 18.97
C GLU A 185 -12.06 -23.87 20.12
N ASN A 186 -11.54 -23.18 21.14
CA ASN A 186 -12.28 -22.78 22.33
C ASN A 186 -12.79 -21.33 22.32
N VAL A 187 -12.46 -20.53 21.30
CA VAL A 187 -12.99 -19.15 21.20
C VAL A 187 -14.43 -19.21 20.68
N LYS A 188 -15.38 -18.98 21.60
CA LYS A 188 -16.80 -18.76 21.28
C LYS A 188 -17.07 -17.26 21.29
N MET A 189 -16.67 -16.58 20.22
CA MET A 189 -16.97 -15.16 20.03
C MET A 189 -17.87 -15.00 18.81
N SER A 190 -18.92 -14.19 18.92
CA SER A 190 -19.71 -13.81 17.75
C SER A 190 -19.06 -12.63 17.03
N GLN A 191 -19.32 -12.47 15.74
CA GLN A 191 -18.82 -11.32 14.97
C GLN A 191 -19.27 -9.99 15.60
N LYS A 192 -20.50 -9.94 16.10
CA LYS A 192 -21.04 -8.77 16.81
C LYS A 192 -20.27 -8.44 18.10
N ASP A 193 -19.88 -9.46 18.86
CA ASP A 193 -19.09 -9.25 20.08
C ASP A 193 -17.68 -8.77 19.74
N PHE A 194 -17.12 -9.23 18.63
CA PHE A 194 -15.83 -8.76 18.11
C PHE A 194 -15.90 -7.29 17.66
N GLU A 195 -16.92 -6.93 16.88
CA GLU A 195 -17.18 -5.55 16.44
C GLU A 195 -17.24 -4.58 17.63
N ALA A 196 -17.85 -4.99 18.75
CA ALA A 196 -17.92 -4.17 19.95
C ALA A 196 -16.55 -3.94 20.64
N MET A 197 -15.52 -4.71 20.31
CA MET A 197 -14.16 -4.55 20.83
C MET A 197 -13.28 -3.64 19.96
N VAL A 198 -13.78 -3.22 18.80
CA VAL A 198 -13.03 -2.46 17.81
C VAL A 198 -13.46 -0.98 17.85
N GLU A 199 -12.51 -0.06 17.91
CA GLU A 199 -12.78 1.38 17.78
C GLU A 199 -12.60 1.83 16.32
N VAL A 200 -13.68 2.33 15.71
CA VAL A 200 -13.64 2.92 14.36
C VAL A 200 -13.04 4.33 14.47
N LYS A 201 -11.85 4.53 13.90
CA LYS A 201 -11.17 5.84 13.93
C LYS A 201 -10.75 6.38 12.57
N SER A 202 -10.63 5.52 11.55
CA SER A 202 -10.15 5.91 10.22
C SER A 202 -10.71 4.99 9.14
N LEU A 203 -10.72 5.46 7.89
CA LEU A 203 -10.88 4.57 6.74
C LEU A 203 -9.56 3.87 6.46
N GLU A 204 -9.65 2.81 5.68
CA GLU A 204 -8.49 2.10 5.19
C GLU A 204 -7.49 3.02 4.49
N GLY A 205 -6.19 2.75 4.68
CA GLY A 205 -5.11 3.65 4.27
C GLY A 205 -4.85 4.85 5.19
N GLY A 206 -5.66 5.04 6.25
CA GLY A 206 -5.39 5.99 7.33
C GLY A 206 -5.90 7.41 7.11
N LEU A 207 -6.69 7.64 6.06
CA LEU A 207 -7.34 8.94 5.77
C LEU A 207 -8.82 8.91 6.19
N SER A 208 -9.42 10.09 6.39
CA SER A 208 -10.87 10.24 6.61
C SER A 208 -11.64 10.31 5.29
N THR A 209 -12.96 10.15 5.38
CA THR A 209 -13.90 10.37 4.26
C THR A 209 -13.66 11.72 3.58
N GLU A 210 -13.59 12.79 4.36
CA GLU A 210 -13.41 14.15 3.86
C GLU A 210 -12.07 14.31 3.15
N GLN A 211 -11.01 13.72 3.70
CA GLN A 211 -9.68 13.76 3.10
C GLN A 211 -9.64 13.05 1.74
N TYR A 212 -10.23 11.86 1.63
CA TYR A 212 -10.32 11.16 0.34
C TYR A 212 -11.14 11.95 -0.68
N LEU A 213 -12.29 12.50 -0.29
CA LEU A 213 -13.12 13.31 -1.19
C LEU A 213 -12.43 14.61 -1.61
N GLU A 214 -11.66 15.25 -0.72
CA GLU A 214 -10.89 16.45 -1.05
C GLU A 214 -9.74 16.13 -2.02
N LEU A 215 -8.96 15.08 -1.73
CA LEU A 215 -7.79 14.70 -2.52
C LEU A 215 -8.15 14.25 -3.94
N PHE A 216 -9.19 13.43 -4.07
CA PHE A 216 -9.55 12.82 -5.36
C PHE A 216 -10.68 13.54 -6.07
N SER A 217 -11.50 14.33 -5.36
CA SER A 217 -12.64 15.09 -5.90
C SER A 217 -13.49 14.29 -6.93
N PRO A 218 -13.90 13.04 -6.60
CA PRO A 218 -14.57 12.17 -7.57
C PRO A 218 -15.98 12.67 -7.92
N ASP A 219 -16.40 12.48 -9.17
CA ASP A 219 -17.82 12.59 -9.53
C ASP A 219 -18.57 11.35 -9.02
N LEU A 220 -19.24 11.49 -7.88
CA LEU A 220 -19.99 10.42 -7.22
C LEU A 220 -21.27 9.99 -7.96
N ASP A 221 -21.57 10.56 -9.13
CA ASP A 221 -22.62 10.08 -10.03
C ASP A 221 -22.06 9.37 -11.27
N LYS A 222 -20.73 9.14 -11.33
CA LYS A 222 -20.04 8.47 -12.44
C LYS A 222 -19.31 7.21 -11.97
N GLU A 223 -19.71 6.05 -12.52
CA GLU A 223 -19.18 4.73 -12.11
C GLU A 223 -17.65 4.64 -12.21
N THR A 224 -17.03 5.23 -13.23
CA THR A 224 -15.56 5.21 -13.37
C THR A 224 -14.86 5.97 -12.24
N ASP A 225 -15.43 7.09 -11.79
CA ASP A 225 -14.77 7.93 -10.79
C ASP A 225 -14.92 7.30 -9.40
N VAL A 226 -16.02 6.59 -9.15
CA VAL A 226 -16.21 5.74 -7.96
C VAL A 226 -15.21 4.58 -7.92
N ILE A 227 -15.00 3.88 -9.05
CA ILE A 227 -13.98 2.80 -9.09
C ILE A 227 -12.57 3.39 -8.92
N SER A 228 -12.27 4.53 -9.55
CA SER A 228 -10.98 5.20 -9.37
C SER A 228 -10.73 5.58 -7.91
N LEU A 229 -11.76 6.05 -7.20
CA LEU A 229 -11.70 6.32 -5.77
C LEU A 229 -11.42 5.04 -4.97
N ALA A 230 -12.17 3.97 -5.23
CA ALA A 230 -11.96 2.68 -4.57
C ALA A 230 -10.53 2.17 -4.78
N MET A 231 -10.03 2.15 -6.02
CA MET A 231 -8.64 1.76 -6.33
C MET A 231 -7.60 2.61 -5.59
N SER A 232 -7.89 3.90 -5.36
CA SER A 232 -6.98 4.80 -4.65
C SER A 232 -6.96 4.51 -3.14
N ILE A 233 -8.10 4.14 -2.56
CA ILE A 233 -8.19 3.73 -1.15
C ILE A 233 -7.41 2.42 -0.95
N GLU A 234 -7.61 1.44 -1.82
CA GLU A 234 -6.91 0.16 -1.81
C GLU A 234 -5.38 0.33 -1.98
N ALA A 235 -4.95 1.25 -2.84
CA ALA A 235 -3.55 1.59 -3.01
C ALA A 235 -2.93 2.21 -1.75
N GLN A 236 -3.70 3.04 -1.04
CA GLN A 236 -3.29 3.65 0.22
C GLN A 236 -3.25 2.61 1.36
N ALA A 237 -4.18 1.66 1.37
CA ALA A 237 -4.21 0.51 2.28
C ALA A 237 -3.00 -0.40 2.08
N LEU A 238 -2.73 -0.78 0.82
CA LEU A 238 -1.54 -1.52 0.42
C LEU A 238 -0.25 -0.86 0.92
N ASP A 239 -0.14 0.47 0.71
CA ASP A 239 1.01 1.24 1.17
C ASP A 239 1.15 1.22 2.70
N LEU A 240 0.05 1.45 3.43
CA LEU A 240 0.02 1.39 4.89
C LEU A 240 0.51 0.03 5.39
N TYR A 241 -0.10 -1.07 4.94
CA TYR A 241 0.26 -2.40 5.42
C TYR A 241 1.70 -2.78 5.07
N GLN A 242 2.20 -2.42 3.87
CA GLN A 242 3.61 -2.65 3.52
C GLN A 242 4.58 -1.87 4.42
N ARG A 243 4.24 -0.62 4.79
CA ARG A 243 5.03 0.17 5.75
C ARG A 243 4.94 -0.37 7.17
N VAL A 244 3.80 -0.96 7.56
CA VAL A 244 3.63 -1.62 8.86
C VAL A 244 4.43 -2.92 8.95
N THR A 245 4.47 -3.72 7.88
CA THR A 245 5.23 -4.99 7.83
C THR A 245 6.70 -4.83 8.26
N VAL A 246 7.34 -3.70 7.88
CA VAL A 246 8.75 -3.45 8.23
C VAL A 246 8.95 -2.96 9.66
N ARG A 247 7.88 -2.58 10.37
CA ARG A 247 7.90 -2.09 11.76
C ARG A 247 7.45 -3.11 12.80
N ILE A 248 6.75 -4.15 12.39
CA ILE A 248 6.28 -5.19 13.31
C ILE A 248 7.43 -6.13 13.70
N ASP A 249 7.63 -6.28 15.01
CA ASP A 249 8.65 -7.18 15.58
C ASP A 249 8.22 -8.65 15.50
N ASN A 250 6.97 -8.95 15.86
CA ASN A 250 6.42 -10.30 15.93
C ASN A 250 6.27 -10.91 14.51
N PRO A 251 6.91 -12.06 14.22
CA PRO A 251 6.90 -12.65 12.88
C PRO A 251 5.52 -13.13 12.41
N ASP A 252 4.67 -13.60 13.33
CA ASP A 252 3.32 -14.05 13.01
C ASP A 252 2.41 -12.86 12.70
N SER A 253 2.50 -11.80 13.50
CA SER A 253 1.84 -10.51 13.21
C SER A 253 2.28 -9.93 11.87
N ARG A 254 3.59 -9.99 11.56
CA ARG A 254 4.13 -9.53 10.28
C ARG A 254 3.54 -10.31 9.11
N GLN A 255 3.44 -11.64 9.25
CA GLN A 255 2.86 -12.51 8.23
C GLN A 255 1.38 -12.18 7.99
N ILE A 256 0.61 -11.88 9.05
CA ILE A 256 -0.79 -11.45 8.93
C ILE A 256 -0.90 -10.14 8.15
N VAL A 257 -0.15 -9.10 8.54
CA VAL A 257 -0.15 -7.82 7.81
C VAL A 257 0.26 -8.02 6.35
N GLN A 258 1.22 -8.90 6.10
CA GLN A 258 1.66 -9.20 4.75
C GLN A 258 0.57 -9.90 3.92
N ASN A 259 -0.24 -10.75 4.53
CA ASN A 259 -1.36 -11.39 3.85
C ASN A 259 -2.43 -10.36 3.48
N ILE A 260 -2.79 -9.48 4.41
CA ILE A 260 -3.74 -8.38 4.17
C ILE A 260 -3.24 -7.48 3.03
N ALA A 261 -1.97 -7.06 3.07
CA ALA A 261 -1.37 -6.30 1.96
C ALA A 261 -1.46 -7.03 0.60
N ASN A 262 -1.39 -8.36 0.57
CA ASN A 262 -1.54 -9.11 -0.67
C ASN A 262 -3.01 -9.19 -1.14
N GLU A 263 -3.97 -9.13 -0.21
CA GLU A 263 -5.40 -9.04 -0.50
C GLU A 263 -5.72 -7.70 -1.16
N GLU A 264 -5.25 -6.56 -0.62
CA GLU A 264 -5.48 -5.24 -1.24
C GLU A 264 -4.94 -5.14 -2.66
N LYS A 265 -3.77 -5.74 -2.89
CA LYS A 265 -3.21 -5.83 -4.23
C LYS A 265 -4.12 -6.62 -5.19
N ALA A 266 -4.77 -7.69 -4.72
CA ALA A 266 -5.73 -8.45 -5.52
C ALA A 266 -7.03 -7.68 -5.76
N HIS A 267 -7.45 -6.81 -4.84
CA HIS A 267 -8.60 -5.92 -5.02
C HIS A 267 -8.33 -4.89 -6.10
N ILE A 268 -7.19 -4.21 -6.04
CA ILE A 268 -6.73 -3.28 -7.08
C ILE A 268 -6.76 -3.95 -8.47
N GLU A 269 -6.24 -5.17 -8.59
CA GLU A 269 -6.25 -5.92 -9.86
C GLU A 269 -7.68 -6.23 -10.35
N SER A 270 -8.59 -6.54 -9.43
CA SER A 270 -9.99 -6.84 -9.73
C SER A 270 -10.78 -5.58 -10.12
N LEU A 271 -10.56 -4.48 -9.42
CA LEU A 271 -11.11 -3.16 -9.73
C LEU A 271 -10.59 -2.62 -11.06
N GLY A 272 -9.31 -2.86 -11.38
CA GLY A 272 -8.73 -2.53 -12.68
C GLY A 272 -9.44 -3.22 -13.85
N LYS A 273 -9.74 -4.53 -13.72
CA LYS A 273 -10.53 -5.27 -14.73
C LYS A 273 -11.96 -4.72 -14.87
N LEU A 274 -12.56 -4.31 -13.75
CA LEU A 274 -13.90 -3.69 -13.76
C LEU A 274 -13.86 -2.32 -14.46
N MET A 275 -12.85 -1.51 -14.18
CA MET A 275 -12.60 -0.22 -14.84
C MET A 275 -12.45 -0.38 -16.36
N ASP A 276 -11.66 -1.35 -16.81
CA ASP A 276 -11.46 -1.64 -18.24
C ASP A 276 -12.78 -2.04 -18.91
N THR A 277 -13.61 -2.82 -18.21
CA THR A 277 -14.93 -3.23 -18.70
C THR A 277 -15.84 -2.01 -18.90
N LEU A 278 -15.88 -1.08 -17.94
CA LEU A 278 -16.69 0.14 -18.06
C LEU A 278 -16.18 1.09 -19.15
N LYS A 279 -14.85 1.24 -19.29
CA LYS A 279 -14.25 2.08 -20.34
C LYS A 279 -14.48 1.50 -21.74
N GLY A 280 -14.46 0.18 -21.88
CA GLY A 280 -14.72 -0.52 -23.15
C GLY A 280 -16.19 -0.56 -23.58
N THR A 281 -17.12 -0.19 -22.70
CA THR A 281 -18.57 -0.11 -23.00
C THR A 281 -19.05 1.25 -23.53
N ASN A 282 -18.15 2.21 -23.78
CA ASN A 282 -18.45 3.52 -24.36
C ASN A 282 -18.03 3.64 -25.83
#